data_AF-A0A6H1U1F1-F1
#
_entry.id   AF-A0A6H1U1F1-F1
#
_cell.length_a   1.000
_cell.length_b   1.000
_cell.length_c   1.000
_cell.angle_alpha   90.00
_cell.angle_beta   90.00
_cell.angle_gamma   90.00
#
_symmetry.space_group_name_H-M   'P 1'
#
loop_
_entity.id
_entity.type
_entity.pdbx_description
1 polymer ?
#
loop_
_entity_poly.entity_id
_entity_poly.type
_entity_poly.pdbx_seq_one_letter_code
_entity_poly.pdbx_strand_id
1 'polypeptide(L)'
;MVNYLNTLQIDYYSANNKFATAIADLDGELPQETENYRYQIDIGDNDRSVLLTGTAKQANFKSYTVLLFIDNFDTERGEHAFNFSTCVTEQPSMTAPGRPLVIPRENPTLEPSEIQCPEGSEYLYGF
;
A
#
# COMPACT_ATOMS: atom_id res chain seq x y z
N MET A 1 -1.38 4.54 11.08
CA MET A 1 -2.63 4.66 10.30
C MET A 1 -2.51 4.07 8.90
N VAL A 2 -1.47 4.35 8.11
CA VAL A 2 -1.34 3.80 6.74
C VAL A 2 -1.44 2.26 6.70
N ASN A 3 -0.82 1.56 7.66
CA ASN A 3 -0.94 0.10 7.82
C ASN A 3 -2.36 -0.37 8.12
N TYR A 4 -3.10 0.43 8.91
CA TYR A 4 -4.49 0.11 9.25
C TYR A 4 -5.40 0.30 8.03
N LEU A 5 -5.18 1.37 7.25
CA LEU A 5 -5.85 1.56 5.95
C LEU A 5 -5.55 0.40 4.99
N ASN A 6 -4.35 -0.18 5.03
CA ASN A 6 -3.99 -1.36 4.23
C ASN A 6 -4.82 -2.58 4.61
N THR A 7 -4.99 -2.85 5.91
CA THR A 7 -5.88 -3.94 6.38
C THR A 7 -7.32 -3.70 5.94
N LEU A 8 -7.84 -2.48 6.10
CA LEU A 8 -9.20 -2.16 5.66
C LEU A 8 -9.37 -2.30 4.14
N GLN A 9 -8.35 -2.03 3.33
CA GLN A 9 -8.42 -2.25 1.88
C GLN A 9 -8.56 -3.73 1.53
N ILE A 10 -7.86 -4.63 2.24
CA ILE A 10 -7.98 -6.08 2.05
C ILE A 10 -9.41 -6.54 2.41
N ASP A 11 -9.95 -6.06 3.53
CA ASP A 11 -11.31 -6.38 3.97
C ASP A 11 -12.35 -5.84 2.98
N TYR A 12 -12.20 -4.57 2.55
CA TYR A 12 -13.09 -3.93 1.59
C TYR A 12 -13.06 -4.64 0.24
N TYR A 13 -11.88 -5.03 -0.26
CA TYR A 13 -11.76 -5.81 -1.49
C TYR A 13 -12.43 -7.17 -1.34
N SER A 14 -12.22 -7.87 -0.22
CA SER A 14 -12.83 -9.17 0.03
C SER A 14 -14.36 -9.10 0.04
N ALA A 15 -14.94 -7.99 0.48
CA ALA A 15 -16.38 -7.78 0.50
C ALA A 15 -16.97 -7.25 -0.83
N ASN A 16 -16.21 -6.48 -1.60
CA ASN A 16 -16.72 -5.71 -2.76
C ASN A 16 -16.08 -6.09 -4.10
N ASN A 17 -15.05 -6.93 -4.10
CA ASN A 17 -14.22 -7.30 -5.25
C ASN A 17 -13.64 -6.10 -6.01
N LYS A 18 -13.28 -5.04 -5.28
CA LYS A 18 -12.61 -3.83 -5.76
C LYS A 18 -11.94 -3.10 -4.59
N PHE A 19 -10.88 -2.34 -4.85
CA PHE A 19 -10.31 -1.46 -3.84
C PHE A 19 -11.21 -0.22 -3.60
N ALA A 20 -11.21 0.27 -2.37
CA ALA A 20 -11.85 1.53 -2.05
C ALA A 20 -11.06 2.70 -2.65
N THR A 21 -11.75 3.72 -3.13
CA THR A 21 -11.13 4.94 -3.69
C THR A 21 -11.03 6.07 -2.66
N ALA A 22 -11.76 5.98 -1.54
CA ALA A 22 -11.74 6.97 -0.48
C ALA A 22 -11.65 6.34 0.91
N ILE A 23 -11.02 7.04 1.85
CA ILE A 23 -10.89 6.59 3.24
C ILE A 23 -12.27 6.41 3.90
N ALA A 24 -13.23 7.26 3.56
CA ALA A 24 -14.61 7.18 4.07
C ALA A 24 -15.36 5.91 3.64
N ASP A 25 -14.96 5.28 2.52
CA ASP A 25 -15.52 4.01 2.07
C ASP A 25 -14.98 2.84 2.91
N LEU A 26 -13.76 2.98 3.45
CA LEU A 26 -13.12 1.99 4.33
C LEU A 26 -13.70 2.07 5.74
N ASP A 27 -13.81 3.29 6.26
CA ASP A 27 -14.43 3.60 7.55
C ASP A 27 -14.81 5.09 7.57
N GLY A 28 -16.11 5.38 7.74
CA GLY A 28 -16.65 6.74 7.71
C GLY A 28 -16.19 7.64 8.86
N GLU A 29 -15.63 7.06 9.93
CA GLU A 29 -15.11 7.82 11.07
C GLU A 29 -13.62 8.18 10.93
N LEU A 30 -12.90 7.55 10.00
CA LEU A 30 -11.47 7.79 9.83
C LEU A 30 -11.18 9.13 9.15
N PRO A 31 -10.35 9.98 9.75
CA PRO A 31 -10.02 11.26 9.14
C PRO A 31 -9.01 11.08 7.99
N GLN A 32 -9.15 11.90 6.95
CA GLN A 32 -8.15 11.97 5.86
C GLN A 32 -6.83 12.64 6.30
N GLU A 33 -6.85 13.37 7.41
CA GLU A 33 -5.66 13.99 7.99
C GLU A 33 -5.62 13.82 9.51
N THR A 34 -4.42 13.70 10.06
CA THR A 34 -4.17 13.89 11.48
C THR A 34 -3.37 15.18 11.69
N GLU A 35 -2.98 15.43 12.94
CA GLU A 35 -2.03 16.50 13.27
C GLU A 35 -0.74 16.42 12.43
N ASN A 36 -0.24 15.20 12.22
CA ASN A 36 1.10 14.98 11.65
C ASN A 36 1.10 14.47 10.21
N TYR A 37 -0.03 13.97 9.69
CA TYR A 37 -0.06 13.32 8.38
C TYR A 37 -1.28 13.68 7.55
N ARG A 38 -1.12 13.65 6.23
CA ARG A 38 -2.21 13.58 5.25
C ARG A 38 -2.21 12.21 4.59
N TYR A 39 -3.38 11.61 4.48
CA TYR A 39 -3.56 10.29 3.89
C TYR A 39 -4.26 10.38 2.55
N GLN A 40 -3.78 9.59 1.60
CA GLN A 40 -4.36 9.50 0.26
C GLN A 40 -4.44 8.05 -0.18
N ILE A 41 -5.44 7.77 -1.01
CA ILE A 41 -5.63 6.50 -1.68
C ILE A 41 -5.59 6.77 -3.18
N ASP A 42 -4.70 6.10 -3.89
CA ASP A 42 -4.62 6.16 -5.35
C ASP A 42 -4.75 4.75 -5.92
N ILE A 43 -5.71 4.56 -6.83
CA ILE A 43 -5.85 3.28 -7.52
C ILE A 43 -4.80 3.18 -8.61
N GLY A 44 -4.06 2.07 -8.64
CA GLY A 44 -3.10 1.79 -9.68
C GLY A 44 -3.71 1.14 -10.91
N ASP A 45 -2.86 0.88 -11.92
CA ASP A 45 -3.30 0.44 -13.22
C ASP A 45 -4.20 -0.82 -13.17
N ASN A 46 -5.25 -0.79 -13.99
CA ASN A 46 -6.27 -1.83 -14.15
C ASN A 46 -7.04 -2.21 -12.87
N ASP A 47 -7.13 -1.30 -11.89
CA ASP A 47 -7.87 -1.50 -10.61
C ASP A 47 -7.38 -2.70 -9.78
N ARG A 48 -6.20 -3.24 -10.10
CA ARG A 48 -5.59 -4.40 -9.44
C ARG A 48 -4.58 -4.05 -8.36
N SER A 49 -4.38 -2.76 -8.11
CA SER A 49 -3.49 -2.27 -7.06
C SER A 49 -3.99 -0.98 -6.46
N VAL A 50 -3.58 -0.70 -5.23
CA VAL A 50 -3.83 0.54 -4.54
C VAL A 50 -2.56 1.03 -3.86
N LEU A 51 -2.32 2.33 -3.95
CA LEU A 51 -1.30 3.05 -3.21
C LEU A 51 -1.97 3.76 -2.03
N LEU A 52 -1.45 3.51 -0.83
CA LEU A 52 -1.83 4.23 0.36
C LEU A 52 -0.66 5.10 0.79
N THR A 53 -0.87 6.40 0.80
CA THR A 53 0.19 7.35 1.12
C THR A 53 -0.10 8.00 2.47
N GLY A 54 0.90 8.05 3.34
CA GLY A 54 0.91 8.85 4.56
C GLY A 54 2.00 9.92 4.46
N THR A 55 1.63 11.12 4.01
CA THR A 55 2.56 12.23 3.83
C THR A 55 2.67 13.05 5.11
N ALA A 56 3.87 13.19 5.65
CA ALA A 56 4.12 14.02 6.83
C ALA A 56 3.79 15.50 6.55
N LYS A 57 3.18 16.15 7.55
CA LYS A 57 2.85 17.59 7.55
C LYS A 57 3.96 18.44 8.16
N GLN A 58 4.93 17.81 8.84
CA GLN A 58 6.03 18.48 9.52
C GLN A 58 7.36 17.81 9.15
N ALA A 59 8.42 18.60 9.08
CA ALA A 59 9.74 18.19 8.57
C ALA A 59 10.51 17.19 9.46
N ASN A 60 10.01 16.87 10.65
CA ASN A 60 10.63 15.93 11.59
C ASN A 60 10.06 14.50 11.50
N PHE A 61 9.06 14.27 10.66
CA PHE A 61 8.46 12.95 10.47
C PHE A 61 8.85 12.35 9.10
N LYS A 62 9.01 11.04 9.07
CA LYS A 62 9.15 10.27 7.82
C LYS A 62 7.79 10.18 7.13
N SER A 63 7.80 10.02 5.80
CA SER A 63 6.59 9.75 5.03
C SER A 63 6.55 8.30 4.54
N TYR A 64 5.36 7.82 4.22
CA TYR A 64 5.11 6.41 3.93
C TYR A 64 4.30 6.25 2.65
N THR A 65 4.62 5.21 1.89
CA THR A 65 3.81 4.73 0.78
C THR A 65 3.68 3.22 0.89
N VAL A 66 2.45 2.72 0.89
CA VAL A 66 2.14 1.29 0.82
C VAL A 66 1.64 0.98 -0.58
N LEU A 67 2.20 -0.04 -1.21
CA LEU A 67 1.63 -0.65 -2.39
C LEU A 67 0.96 -1.95 -1.98
N LEU A 68 -0.33 -2.08 -2.26
CA LEU A 68 -1.10 -3.32 -2.13
C LEU A 68 -1.60 -3.72 -3.51
N PHE A 69 -1.44 -4.98 -3.89
CA PHE A 69 -1.94 -5.48 -5.17
C PHE A 69 -2.34 -6.94 -5.10
N ILE A 70 -3.12 -7.34 -6.11
CA ILE A 70 -3.49 -8.74 -6.32
C ILE A 70 -2.37 -9.43 -7.08
N ASP A 71 -1.62 -10.27 -6.38
CA ASP A 71 -0.59 -11.10 -6.96
C ASP A 71 -1.20 -12.36 -7.59
N ASN A 72 -0.50 -12.92 -8.57
CA ASN A 72 -0.93 -14.15 -9.26
C ASN A 72 -0.29 -15.41 -8.63
N PHE A 73 0.32 -15.29 -7.46
CA PHE A 73 0.90 -16.41 -6.73
C PHE A 73 -0.19 -17.35 -6.22
N ASP A 74 -0.06 -18.62 -6.61
CA ASP A 74 -1.04 -19.68 -6.35
C ASP A 74 -0.98 -20.04 -4.86
N THR A 75 -1.94 -19.50 -4.10
CA THR A 75 -2.33 -20.19 -2.88
C THR A 75 -3.15 -21.39 -3.35
N GLU A 76 -2.78 -22.61 -2.95
CA GLU A 76 -3.38 -23.91 -3.37
C GLU A 76 -4.92 -24.03 -3.23
N ARG A 77 -5.64 -22.94 -2.97
CA ARG A 77 -7.07 -22.80 -2.73
C ARG A 77 -7.79 -21.83 -3.69
N GLY A 78 -7.12 -21.22 -4.67
CA GLY A 78 -7.78 -20.32 -5.63
C GLY A 78 -8.25 -19.00 -5.01
N GLU A 79 -7.63 -18.58 -3.91
CA GLU A 79 -7.83 -17.25 -3.30
C GLU A 79 -6.83 -16.26 -3.92
N HIS A 80 -7.27 -15.02 -4.15
CA HIS A 80 -6.38 -13.94 -4.56
C HIS A 80 -5.31 -13.71 -3.49
N ALA A 81 -4.03 -13.93 -3.81
CA ALA A 81 -2.94 -13.59 -2.91
C ALA A 81 -2.76 -12.06 -2.92
N PHE A 82 -3.09 -11.42 -1.81
CA PHE A 82 -2.69 -10.03 -1.59
C PHE A 82 -1.19 -10.01 -1.29
N ASN A 83 -0.45 -9.18 -2.01
CA ASN A 83 0.95 -8.89 -1.73
C ASN A 83 1.09 -7.39 -1.50
N PHE A 84 1.89 -7.00 -0.52
CA PHE A 84 2.10 -5.59 -0.23
C PHE A 84 3.46 -5.29 0.39
N SER A 85 3.88 -4.04 0.21
CA SER A 85 5.05 -3.50 0.91
C SER A 85 4.82 -2.06 1.32
N THR A 86 5.38 -1.71 2.47
CA THR A 86 5.48 -0.35 2.98
C THR A 86 6.89 0.17 2.78
N CYS A 87 6.99 1.22 1.98
CA CYS A 87 8.20 2.02 1.83
C CYS A 87 8.12 3.24 2.73
N VAL A 88 9.22 3.55 3.42
CA VAL A 88 9.33 4.72 4.29
C VAL A 88 10.53 5.56 3.86
N THR A 89 10.41 6.89 3.89
CA THR A 89 11.55 7.75 3.57
C THR A 89 12.74 7.49 4.51
N GLU A 90 13.95 7.47 3.96
CA GLU A 90 15.18 7.23 4.75
C GLU A 90 15.39 8.34 5.80
N GLN A 91 15.08 9.58 5.41
CA GLN A 91 15.10 10.77 6.25
C GLN A 91 13.68 11.33 6.44
N PRO A 92 13.44 12.13 7.48
CA PRO A 92 12.21 12.92 7.59
C PRO A 92 11.94 13.72 6.32
N SER A 93 10.69 13.69 5.84
CA SER A 93 10.31 14.27 4.56
C SER A 93 8.82 14.56 4.54
N MET A 94 8.44 15.73 4.03
CA MET A 94 7.04 16.11 3.74
C MET A 94 6.60 15.70 2.33
N THR A 95 7.40 14.89 1.64
CA THR A 95 7.07 14.23 0.37
C THR A 95 7.14 12.73 0.60
N ALA A 96 6.07 12.02 0.23
CA ALA A 96 6.04 10.57 0.37
C ALA A 96 6.93 9.87 -0.67
N PRO A 97 7.36 8.63 -0.39
CA PRO A 97 8.01 7.81 -1.39
C PRO A 97 7.13 7.68 -2.64
N GLY A 98 7.77 7.60 -3.81
CA GLY A 98 7.07 7.29 -5.05
C GLY A 98 6.45 5.87 -5.03
N ARG A 99 5.84 5.49 -6.15
CA ARG A 99 5.30 4.14 -6.35
C ARG A 99 6.43 3.09 -6.28
N PRO A 100 6.32 2.06 -5.44
CA PRO A 100 7.24 0.93 -5.45
C PRO A 100 7.18 0.16 -6.78
N LEU A 101 8.31 -0.44 -7.18
CA LEU A 101 8.38 -1.31 -8.35
C LEU A 101 8.00 -2.74 -7.96
N VAL A 102 7.15 -3.38 -8.76
CA VAL A 102 6.83 -4.81 -8.65
C VAL A 102 7.68 -5.58 -9.64
N ILE A 103 8.47 -6.52 -9.14
CA ILE A 103 9.36 -7.38 -9.91
C ILE A 103 8.78 -8.80 -9.85
N PRO A 104 8.20 -9.30 -10.95
CA PRO A 104 7.71 -10.68 -11.00
C PRO A 104 8.85 -11.67 -10.72
N ARG A 105 8.59 -12.70 -9.92
CA ARG A 105 9.52 -13.82 -9.73
C ARG A 105 9.55 -14.73 -10.95
N GLU A 106 10.60 -15.55 -11.05
CA GLU A 106 10.76 -16.52 -12.15
C GLU A 106 9.61 -17.54 -12.19
N ASN A 107 9.13 -17.98 -11.01
CA ASN A 107 7.98 -18.87 -10.87
C ASN A 107 6.84 -18.14 -10.12
N PRO A 108 6.06 -17.30 -10.80
CA PRO A 108 5.06 -16.45 -10.16
C PRO A 108 3.89 -17.24 -9.57
N THR A 109 3.76 -18.54 -9.84
CA THR A 109 2.78 -19.44 -9.20
C THR A 109 3.35 -20.16 -7.97
N LEU A 110 4.65 -20.04 -7.70
CA LEU A 110 5.35 -20.67 -6.56
C LEU A 110 5.94 -19.65 -5.58
N GLU A 111 6.12 -18.39 -6.01
CA GLU A 111 6.68 -17.33 -5.18
C GLU A 111 5.95 -16.00 -5.41
N PRO A 112 5.74 -15.19 -4.36
CA PRO A 112 5.17 -13.85 -4.50
C PRO A 112 6.15 -12.93 -5.22
N SER A 113 5.61 -11.99 -5.99
CA SER A 113 6.38 -10.94 -6.65
C SER A 113 7.20 -10.13 -5.62
N GLU A 114 8.42 -9.74 -6.00
CA GLU A 114 9.25 -8.87 -5.18
C GLU A 114 8.80 -7.42 -5.32
N ILE A 115 8.88 -6.66 -4.22
CA ILE A 115 8.58 -5.23 -4.22
C ILE A 115 9.83 -4.46 -3.84
N GLN A 116 10.23 -3.53 -4.71
CA GLN A 116 11.38 -2.66 -4.48
C GLN A 116 10.91 -1.23 -4.20
N CYS A 117 11.35 -0.70 -3.05
CA CYS A 117 11.10 0.69 -2.68
C CYS A 117 11.91 1.66 -3.57
N PRO A 118 11.35 2.83 -3.92
CA PRO A 118 12.07 3.82 -4.73
C PRO A 118 13.25 4.44 -3.97
N GLU A 119 14.15 5.07 -4.71
CA GLU A 119 15.31 5.78 -4.15
C GLU A 119 14.89 6.82 -3.08
N GLY A 120 15.69 6.93 -2.02
CA GLY A 120 15.40 7.79 -0.87
C GLY A 120 14.35 7.20 0.09
N SER A 121 13.97 5.93 -0.11
CA SER A 121 13.11 5.17 0.79
C SER A 121 13.60 3.75 1.01
N GLU A 122 13.30 3.22 2.19
CA GLU A 122 13.67 1.88 2.62
C GLU A 122 12.43 1.02 2.85
N TYR A 123 12.58 -0.28 2.68
CA TYR A 123 11.55 -1.25 3.06
C TYR A 123 11.35 -1.22 4.58
N LEU A 124 10.11 -1.03 5.01
CA LEU A 124 9.75 -1.10 6.42
C LEU A 124 9.19 -2.49 6.77
N TYR A 125 8.15 -2.93 6.06
CA TYR A 125 7.52 -4.25 6.23
C TYR A 125 6.56 -4.55 5.06
N GLY A 126 6.15 -5.80 4.93
CA GLY A 126 5.32 -6.32 3.84
C GLY A 126 4.92 -7.79 4.08
N PHE A 127 4.11 -8.34 3.19
CA PHE A 127 3.73 -9.76 3.13
C PHE A 127 3.77 -10.24 1.69
#